data_AF-A0A1Q7GCP3-F1
#
_entry.id   AF-A0A1Q7GCP3-F1
#
_cell.length_a   1.000
_cell.length_b   1.000
_cell.length_c   1.000
_cell.angle_alpha   90.00
_cell.angle_beta   90.00
_cell.angle_gamma   90.00
#
_symmetry.space_group_name_H-M   'P 1'
#
loop_
_entity.id
_entity.type
_entity.pdbx_description
1 polymer ?
#
loop_
_entity_poly.entity_id
_entity_poly.type
_entity_poly.pdbx_seq_one_letter_code
_entity_poly.pdbx_strand_id
1 'polypeptide(L)'
;MFWSLVLLGTAVTASPAVAVAQPNATLYEVTETMSLKGGKMVRRLAVAALSGTVDAGTALCPAELADALGVTKCSINAIAHDNVNLATGRGPISGTFAIVVQDMNTTDGPEVVIVRGTVTGQVDISPAVFSNVPLGTLLEGTWSATGVRGGPMEGFRAQGTLTGTFRLPFEIAPGVAAYMLNPFTFPADGSFDFVLPKERSLDEPTVRLEINFETR
;
A
#
# COMPACT_ATOMS: atom_id res chain seq x y z
N MET A 1 -65.01 23.69 11.13
CA MET A 1 -64.15 24.48 10.22
C MET A 1 -62.77 23.84 10.29
N PHE A 2 -62.38 23.15 9.21
CA PHE A 2 -61.22 22.24 9.18
C PHE A 2 -59.89 23.02 9.22
N TRP A 3 -58.92 22.53 9.98
CA TRP A 3 -57.51 22.93 9.88
C TRP A 3 -56.74 21.83 9.14
N SER A 4 -56.14 22.20 8.01
CA SER A 4 -55.34 21.34 7.15
C SER A 4 -53.95 21.11 7.75
N LEU A 5 -53.53 19.84 7.86
CA LEU A 5 -52.17 19.45 8.19
C LEU A 5 -51.36 19.37 6.88
N VAL A 6 -50.35 20.22 6.73
CA VAL A 6 -49.39 20.14 5.61
C VAL A 6 -48.22 19.25 6.06
N LEU A 7 -48.11 18.04 5.49
CA LEU A 7 -46.89 17.22 5.58
C LEU A 7 -45.88 17.75 4.55
N LEU A 8 -44.78 18.36 5.01
CA LEU A 8 -43.58 18.51 4.19
C LEU A 8 -42.80 17.19 4.21
N GLY A 9 -42.83 16.46 3.10
CA GLY A 9 -41.93 15.32 2.87
C GLY A 9 -40.52 15.80 2.56
N THR A 10 -39.56 15.44 3.41
CA THR A 10 -38.13 15.58 3.12
C THR A 10 -37.68 14.45 2.19
N ALA A 11 -37.42 14.78 0.93
CA ALA A 11 -36.77 13.87 0.00
C ALA A 11 -35.27 13.76 0.37
N VAL A 12 -34.87 12.64 0.98
CA VAL A 12 -33.46 12.31 1.19
C VAL A 12 -32.89 11.87 -0.16
N THR A 13 -32.08 12.73 -0.78
CA THR A 13 -31.29 12.38 -1.97
C THR A 13 -30.06 11.60 -1.52
N ALA A 14 -30.14 10.28 -1.51
CA ALA A 14 -28.96 9.43 -1.34
C ALA A 14 -28.06 9.59 -2.57
N SER A 15 -26.95 10.30 -2.41
CA SER A 15 -25.89 10.32 -3.43
C SER A 15 -25.22 8.95 -3.45
N PRO A 16 -24.97 8.35 -4.63
CA PRO A 16 -24.24 7.09 -4.70
C PRO A 16 -22.81 7.31 -4.19
N ALA A 17 -22.48 6.68 -3.07
CA ALA A 17 -21.10 6.58 -2.63
C ALA A 17 -20.36 5.74 -3.67
N VAL A 18 -19.40 6.35 -4.38
CA VAL A 18 -18.45 5.61 -5.19
C VAL A 18 -17.63 4.76 -4.22
N ALA A 19 -17.87 3.45 -4.21
CA ALA A 19 -17.09 2.53 -3.40
C ALA A 19 -15.66 2.52 -3.95
N VAL A 20 -14.76 3.22 -3.29
CA VAL A 20 -13.32 3.07 -3.54
C VAL A 20 -12.94 1.69 -3.04
N ALA A 21 -12.50 0.82 -3.95
CA ALA A 21 -11.99 -0.50 -3.58
C ALA A 21 -10.88 -0.34 -2.52
N GLN A 22 -11.07 -0.94 -1.36
CA GLN A 22 -10.08 -0.91 -0.30
C GLN A 22 -8.82 -1.67 -0.75
N PRO A 23 -7.62 -1.19 -0.41
CA PRO A 23 -6.39 -1.90 -0.71
C PRO A 23 -6.42 -3.30 -0.11
N ASN A 24 -6.06 -4.31 -0.89
CA ASN A 24 -5.99 -5.70 -0.42
C ASN A 24 -4.60 -6.09 0.13
N ALA A 25 -3.66 -5.16 0.11
CA ALA A 25 -2.39 -5.27 0.81
C ALA A 25 -1.93 -3.90 1.34
N THR A 26 -1.23 -3.92 2.46
CA THR A 26 -0.57 -2.74 3.03
C THR A 26 0.85 -3.10 3.43
N LEU A 27 1.82 -2.34 2.94
CA LEU A 27 3.23 -2.48 3.26
C LEU A 27 3.77 -1.16 3.80
N TYR A 28 4.80 -1.27 4.63
CA TYR A 28 5.52 -0.15 5.22
C TYR A 28 6.99 -0.24 4.82
N GLU A 29 7.57 0.90 4.44
CA GLU A 29 8.98 0.99 4.11
C GLU A 29 9.83 0.94 5.39
N VAL A 30 10.38 -0.24 5.68
CA VAL A 30 11.20 -0.47 6.88
C VAL A 30 12.55 0.23 6.75
N THR A 31 13.14 0.21 5.56
CA THR A 31 14.36 0.98 5.26
C THR A 31 14.35 1.44 3.81
N GLU A 32 14.98 2.57 3.55
CA GLU A 32 15.29 3.03 2.19
C GLU A 32 16.71 3.58 2.13
N THR A 33 17.39 3.25 1.03
CA THR A 33 18.63 3.91 0.66
C THR A 33 18.44 4.60 -0.68
N MET A 34 18.61 5.92 -0.68
CA MET A 34 18.40 6.77 -1.84
C MET A 34 19.70 7.44 -2.26
N SER A 35 19.93 7.51 -3.58
CA SER A 35 20.93 8.38 -4.18
C SER A 35 20.29 9.36 -5.16
N LEU A 36 20.77 10.60 -5.13
CA LEU A 36 20.50 11.59 -6.16
C LEU A 36 21.64 11.57 -7.17
N LYS A 37 21.35 11.16 -8.40
CA LYS A 37 22.34 11.20 -9.50
C LYS A 37 21.96 12.33 -10.44
N GLY A 38 22.88 13.29 -10.61
CA GLY A 38 22.57 14.49 -11.39
C GLY A 38 23.74 15.09 -12.15
N GLY A 39 23.49 15.30 -13.45
CA GLY A 39 24.02 16.39 -14.28
C GLY A 39 22.89 17.42 -14.52
N LYS A 40 22.47 17.65 -15.77
CA LYS A 40 21.33 18.55 -16.10
C LYS A 40 19.93 18.06 -15.67
N MET A 41 19.76 16.76 -15.40
CA MET A 41 18.52 16.18 -14.85
C MET A 41 18.88 15.36 -13.61
N VAL A 42 18.23 15.66 -12.48
CA VAL A 42 18.44 14.92 -11.23
C VAL A 42 17.49 13.73 -11.20
N ARG A 43 18.06 12.53 -11.06
CA ARG A 43 17.32 11.29 -10.87
C ARG A 43 17.43 10.85 -9.42
N ARG A 44 16.30 10.43 -8.86
CA ARG A 44 16.24 9.70 -7.60
C ARG A 44 16.31 8.21 -7.90
N LEU A 45 17.29 7.54 -7.31
CA LEU A 45 17.44 6.08 -7.35
C LEU A 45 17.35 5.57 -5.93
N ALA A 46 16.32 4.81 -5.63
CA ALA A 46 16.14 4.24 -4.30
C ALA A 46 16.00 2.73 -4.31
N VAL A 47 16.43 2.11 -3.21
CA VAL A 47 16.14 0.72 -2.87
C VAL A 47 15.48 0.72 -1.50
N ALA A 48 14.26 0.20 -1.46
CA ALA A 48 13.42 0.13 -0.28
C ALA A 48 13.20 -1.33 0.12
N ALA A 49 13.32 -1.62 1.41
CA ALA A 49 12.85 -2.87 2.00
C ALA A 49 11.51 -2.60 2.69
N LEU A 50 10.49 -3.38 2.33
CA LEU A 50 9.13 -3.21 2.82
C LEU A 50 8.64 -4.47 3.52
N SER A 51 7.78 -4.28 4.52
CA SER A 51 7.10 -5.37 5.22
C SER A 51 5.65 -4.99 5.49
N GLY A 52 4.75 -5.97 5.50
CA GLY A 52 3.35 -5.73 5.79
C GLY A 52 2.50 -6.97 5.59
N THR A 53 1.27 -6.76 5.13
CA THR A 53 0.26 -7.81 5.07
C THR A 53 -0.56 -7.76 3.79
N VAL A 54 -1.01 -8.93 3.34
CA VAL A 54 -2.00 -9.12 2.29
C VAL A 54 -3.24 -9.77 2.91
N ASP A 55 -4.42 -9.28 2.57
CA ASP A 55 -5.68 -9.78 3.11
C ASP A 55 -5.97 -11.22 2.66
N ALA A 56 -6.58 -12.00 3.56
CA ALA A 56 -7.07 -13.33 3.23
C ALA A 56 -8.16 -13.27 2.15
N GLY A 57 -8.23 -14.32 1.32
CA GLY A 57 -9.14 -14.40 0.18
C GLY A 57 -8.58 -13.77 -1.11
N THR A 58 -7.40 -13.14 -1.05
CA THR A 58 -6.66 -12.74 -2.25
C THR A 58 -5.95 -13.94 -2.87
N ALA A 59 -5.53 -13.83 -4.13
CA ALA A 59 -4.75 -14.89 -4.77
C ALA A 59 -3.39 -15.15 -4.07
N LEU A 60 -2.80 -14.12 -3.46
CA LEU A 60 -1.53 -14.23 -2.73
C LEU A 60 -1.70 -14.77 -1.30
N CYS A 61 -2.92 -14.71 -0.75
CA CYS A 61 -3.28 -15.28 0.53
C CYS A 61 -4.67 -15.96 0.44
N PRO A 62 -4.77 -17.13 -0.22
CA PRO A 62 -6.05 -17.83 -0.37
C PRO A 62 -6.73 -18.07 0.97
N ALA A 63 -8.06 -18.06 1.00
CA ALA A 63 -8.82 -18.21 2.25
C ALA A 63 -8.50 -19.54 2.96
N GLU A 64 -8.36 -20.63 2.20
CA GLU A 64 -8.04 -21.96 2.73
C GLU A 64 -6.66 -22.00 3.39
N LEU A 65 -5.69 -21.27 2.83
CA LEU A 65 -4.37 -21.12 3.43
C LEU A 65 -4.45 -20.30 4.71
N ALA A 66 -5.15 -19.17 4.68
CA ALA A 66 -5.33 -18.31 5.84
C ALA A 66 -6.02 -19.04 7.01
N ASP A 67 -7.07 -19.81 6.71
CA ASP A 67 -7.79 -20.66 7.66
C ASP A 67 -6.87 -21.75 8.24
N ALA A 68 -6.08 -22.43 7.41
CA ALA A 68 -5.14 -23.45 7.85
C ALA A 68 -4.04 -22.88 8.77
N LEU A 69 -3.66 -21.62 8.56
CA LEU A 69 -2.69 -20.90 9.38
C LEU A 69 -3.32 -20.21 10.60
N GLY A 70 -4.66 -20.13 10.67
CA GLY A 70 -5.38 -19.40 11.71
C GLY A 70 -5.16 -17.89 11.67
N VAL A 71 -4.97 -17.30 10.48
CA VAL A 71 -4.69 -15.88 10.29
C VAL A 71 -5.75 -15.21 9.41
N THR A 72 -5.95 -13.91 9.57
CA THR A 72 -6.84 -13.12 8.70
C THR A 72 -6.10 -12.39 7.58
N LYS A 73 -4.76 -12.38 7.64
CA LYS A 73 -3.86 -11.79 6.65
C LYS A 73 -2.57 -12.62 6.58
N CYS A 74 -1.99 -12.73 5.40
CA CYS A 74 -0.65 -13.30 5.23
C CYS A 74 0.40 -12.18 5.26
N SER A 75 1.58 -12.48 5.79
CA SER A 75 2.68 -11.52 5.82
C SER A 75 3.39 -11.45 4.48
N ILE A 76 3.77 -10.24 4.07
CA ILE A 76 4.50 -9.97 2.83
C ILE A 76 5.74 -9.15 3.14
N ASN A 77 6.88 -9.57 2.59
CA ASN A 77 8.13 -8.81 2.59
C ASN A 77 8.51 -8.52 1.14
N ALA A 78 9.01 -7.32 0.87
CA ALA A 78 9.38 -6.90 -0.47
C ALA A 78 10.69 -6.11 -0.48
N ILE A 79 11.41 -6.22 -1.60
CA ILE A 79 12.51 -5.31 -1.95
C ILE A 79 12.08 -4.63 -3.24
N ALA A 80 11.99 -3.30 -3.20
CA ALA A 80 11.59 -2.47 -4.32
C ALA A 80 12.72 -1.52 -4.73
N HIS A 81 12.75 -1.21 -6.00
CA HIS A 81 13.66 -0.27 -6.63
C HIS A 81 12.85 0.77 -7.38
N ASP A 82 13.30 2.02 -7.33
CA ASP A 82 12.78 3.05 -8.21
C ASP A 82 13.88 3.84 -8.92
N ASN A 83 13.46 4.49 -10.01
CA ASN A 83 14.30 5.37 -10.78
C ASN A 83 13.51 6.57 -11.28
N VAL A 84 13.22 7.49 -10.38
CA VAL A 84 12.35 8.64 -10.62
C VAL A 84 13.13 9.81 -11.22
N ASN A 85 12.60 10.39 -12.29
CA ASN A 85 13.03 11.68 -12.81
C ASN A 85 12.40 12.80 -11.97
N LEU A 86 13.21 13.56 -11.22
CA LEU A 86 12.70 14.62 -10.36
C LEU A 86 12.18 15.85 -11.13
N ALA A 87 12.49 15.98 -12.42
CA ALA A 87 11.89 17.03 -13.26
C ALA A 87 10.42 16.74 -13.59
N THR A 88 9.99 15.47 -13.51
CA THR A 88 8.60 15.06 -13.77
C THR A 88 7.94 14.41 -12.56
N GLY A 89 8.69 14.07 -11.51
CA GLY A 89 8.20 13.27 -10.38
C GLY A 89 7.79 11.85 -10.77
N ARG A 90 8.26 11.33 -11.91
CA ARG A 90 7.81 10.04 -12.46
C ARG A 90 8.96 9.12 -12.82
N GLY A 91 8.74 7.82 -12.74
CA GLY A 91 9.70 6.84 -13.23
C GLY A 91 9.30 5.40 -12.98
N PRO A 92 10.07 4.45 -13.52
CA PRO A 92 9.79 3.04 -13.36
C PRO A 92 10.07 2.58 -11.92
N ILE A 93 9.31 1.57 -11.51
CA ILE A 93 9.60 0.74 -10.34
C ILE A 93 9.74 -0.73 -10.73
N SER A 94 10.50 -1.45 -9.94
CA SER A 94 10.63 -2.90 -10.04
C SER A 94 10.93 -3.50 -8.68
N GLY A 95 10.63 -4.77 -8.46
CA GLY A 95 10.94 -5.40 -7.18
C GLY A 95 10.62 -6.87 -7.13
N THR A 96 10.95 -7.46 -5.99
CA THR A 96 10.59 -8.82 -5.62
C THR A 96 9.81 -8.79 -4.32
N PHE A 97 8.91 -9.75 -4.14
CA PHE A 97 8.25 -9.97 -2.87
C PHE A 97 8.20 -11.45 -2.50
N ALA A 98 7.94 -11.70 -1.22
CA ALA A 98 7.73 -13.01 -0.67
C ALA A 98 6.51 -12.98 0.26
N ILE A 99 5.64 -13.99 0.14
CA ILE A 99 4.66 -14.27 1.20
C ILE A 99 5.35 -15.19 2.20
N VAL A 100 5.32 -14.80 3.46
CA VAL A 100 5.97 -15.48 4.56
C VAL A 100 4.96 -15.86 5.63
N VAL A 101 5.20 -17.00 6.27
CA VAL A 101 4.37 -17.50 7.38
C VAL A 101 5.24 -17.70 8.62
N GLN A 102 4.58 -17.75 9.77
CA GLN A 102 5.24 -17.99 11.04
C GLN A 102 5.88 -19.39 11.05
N ASP A 103 7.07 -19.46 11.63
CA ASP A 103 7.76 -20.71 11.93
C ASP A 103 7.36 -21.18 13.36
N MET A 104 8.26 -21.88 14.08
CA MET A 104 8.00 -22.29 15.47
C MET A 104 8.20 -21.17 16.50
N ASN A 105 8.99 -20.13 16.21
CA ASN A 105 9.27 -19.04 17.13
C ASN A 105 8.23 -17.93 17.00
N THR A 106 7.07 -18.09 17.63
CA THR A 106 5.95 -17.12 17.56
C THR A 106 6.24 -15.74 18.17
N THR A 107 7.42 -15.55 18.77
CA THR A 107 7.88 -14.22 19.24
C THR A 107 8.57 -13.44 18.12
N ASP A 108 9.14 -14.12 17.13
CA ASP A 108 9.74 -13.50 15.94
C ASP A 108 8.68 -13.26 14.86
N GLY A 109 9.00 -12.42 13.88
CA GLY A 109 8.14 -12.18 12.73
C GLY A 109 8.04 -13.38 11.80
N PRO A 110 7.00 -13.45 10.94
CA PRO A 110 6.91 -14.45 9.89
C PRO A 110 8.08 -14.42 8.92
N GLU A 111 8.66 -15.58 8.64
CA GLU A 111 9.94 -15.70 7.92
C GLU A 111 10.00 -16.86 6.92
N VAL A 112 9.15 -17.87 7.05
CA VAL A 112 9.14 -19.03 6.17
C VAL A 112 8.48 -18.66 4.85
N VAL A 113 9.27 -18.59 3.79
CA VAL A 113 8.76 -18.23 2.46
C VAL A 113 7.92 -19.35 1.87
N ILE A 114 6.68 -19.03 1.52
CA ILE A 114 5.74 -19.95 0.87
C ILE A 114 5.45 -19.56 -0.59
N VAL A 115 5.60 -18.28 -0.94
CA VAL A 115 5.43 -17.75 -2.31
C VAL A 115 6.54 -16.75 -2.59
N ARG A 116 7.04 -16.75 -3.83
CA ARG A 116 7.93 -15.70 -4.36
C ARG A 116 7.26 -15.01 -5.52
N GLY A 117 7.45 -13.70 -5.63
CA GLY A 117 6.92 -12.93 -6.73
C GLY A 117 7.79 -11.76 -7.15
N THR A 118 7.41 -11.17 -8.28
CA THR A 118 8.05 -10.00 -8.87
C THR A 118 6.99 -8.95 -9.18
N VAL A 119 7.40 -7.69 -9.15
CA VAL A 119 6.58 -6.53 -9.52
C VAL A 119 7.35 -5.62 -10.46
N THR A 120 6.63 -5.01 -11.39
CA THR A 120 7.11 -3.91 -12.23
C THR A 120 5.99 -2.89 -12.42
N GLY A 121 6.32 -1.62 -12.63
CA GLY A 121 5.30 -0.59 -12.89
C GLY A 121 5.89 0.79 -13.07
N GLN A 122 5.05 1.81 -13.02
CA GLN A 122 5.44 3.21 -13.03
C GLN A 122 4.95 3.89 -11.74
N VAL A 123 5.78 4.73 -11.13
CA VAL A 123 5.35 5.58 -10.02
C VAL A 123 5.21 7.02 -10.48
N ASP A 124 4.19 7.69 -9.94
CA ASP A 124 4.00 9.12 -10.00
C ASP A 124 4.02 9.71 -8.59
N ILE A 125 5.11 10.40 -8.23
CA ILE A 125 5.26 11.18 -7.01
C ILE A 125 5.24 12.69 -7.31
N SER A 126 4.79 13.11 -8.49
CA SER A 126 4.70 14.53 -8.84
C SER A 126 3.88 15.38 -7.84
N PRO A 127 2.82 14.86 -7.18
CA PRO A 127 2.12 15.63 -6.14
C PRO A 127 3.03 16.01 -4.97
N ALA A 128 3.89 15.10 -4.53
CA ALA A 128 4.85 15.35 -3.45
C ALA A 128 5.95 16.33 -3.90
N VAL A 129 6.43 16.18 -5.14
CA VAL A 129 7.55 16.98 -5.65
C VAL A 129 7.14 18.42 -6.00
N PHE A 130 5.96 18.64 -6.59
CA PHE A 130 5.58 19.95 -7.14
C PHE A 130 4.42 20.63 -6.42
N SER A 131 3.68 19.92 -5.57
CA SER A 131 2.47 20.46 -4.92
C SER A 131 2.49 20.31 -3.39
N ASN A 132 3.57 19.79 -2.81
CA ASN A 132 3.69 19.49 -1.38
C ASN A 132 2.53 18.61 -0.86
N VAL A 133 1.92 17.81 -1.73
CA VAL A 133 0.90 16.84 -1.36
C VAL A 133 1.62 15.52 -1.14
N PRO A 134 1.68 14.96 0.09
CA PRO A 134 2.55 13.82 0.42
C PRO A 134 1.94 12.48 -0.04
N LEU A 135 1.64 12.40 -1.33
CA LEU A 135 1.03 11.27 -2.01
C LEU A 135 1.84 10.92 -3.26
N GLY A 136 1.90 9.62 -3.54
CA GLY A 136 2.32 9.07 -4.81
C GLY A 136 1.37 7.97 -5.27
N THR A 137 1.47 7.59 -6.53
CA THR A 137 0.60 6.57 -7.13
C THR A 137 1.42 5.57 -7.93
N LEU A 138 1.10 4.29 -7.76
CA LEU A 138 1.58 3.19 -8.57
C LEU A 138 0.62 2.97 -9.74
N LEU A 139 1.11 3.23 -10.94
CA LEU A 139 0.40 3.16 -12.20
C LEU A 139 0.86 1.94 -13.00
N GLU A 140 -0.08 1.34 -13.73
CA GLU A 140 0.18 0.33 -14.76
C GLU A 140 1.07 -0.83 -14.28
N GLY A 141 0.93 -1.21 -13.01
CA GLY A 141 1.78 -2.22 -12.43
C GLY A 141 1.37 -3.63 -12.85
N THR A 142 2.34 -4.53 -12.91
CA THR A 142 2.13 -5.97 -13.13
C THR A 142 2.89 -6.78 -12.11
N TRP A 143 2.31 -7.91 -11.71
CA TRP A 143 2.96 -8.85 -10.81
C TRP A 143 2.85 -10.28 -11.32
N SER A 144 3.77 -11.11 -10.84
CA SER A 144 3.70 -12.56 -10.98
C SER A 144 4.19 -13.21 -9.69
N ALA A 145 3.67 -14.39 -9.38
CA ALA A 145 4.01 -15.15 -8.20
C ALA A 145 4.01 -16.65 -8.45
N THR A 146 4.85 -17.37 -7.72
CA THR A 146 4.94 -18.83 -7.75
C THR A 146 5.19 -19.36 -6.35
N GLY A 147 4.51 -20.45 -6.00
CA GLY A 147 4.71 -21.13 -4.74
C GLY A 147 6.07 -21.83 -4.65
N VAL A 148 6.61 -21.92 -3.43
CA VAL A 148 7.88 -22.59 -3.16
C VAL A 148 7.69 -24.11 -3.15
N ARG A 149 8.64 -24.84 -3.74
CA ARG A 149 8.66 -26.31 -3.76
C ARG A 149 8.74 -26.88 -2.34
N GLY A 150 7.92 -27.88 -2.02
CA GLY A 150 7.83 -28.47 -0.69
C GLY A 150 7.08 -27.62 0.33
N GLY A 151 6.54 -26.46 -0.08
CA GLY A 151 5.75 -25.57 0.77
C GLY A 151 4.25 -25.77 0.61
N PRO A 152 3.43 -25.12 1.47
CA PRO A 152 1.97 -25.24 1.45
C PRO A 152 1.32 -24.68 0.18
N MET A 153 2.06 -23.88 -0.59
CA MET A 153 1.63 -23.30 -1.86
C MET A 153 2.31 -23.98 -3.06
N GLU A 154 2.88 -25.19 -2.91
CA GLU A 154 3.54 -25.86 -4.03
C GLU A 154 2.60 -25.99 -5.25
N GLY A 155 3.12 -25.68 -6.44
CA GLY A 155 2.35 -25.68 -7.69
C GLY A 155 1.53 -24.40 -7.93
N PHE A 156 1.36 -23.53 -6.93
CA PHE A 156 0.70 -22.23 -7.10
C PHE A 156 1.43 -21.37 -8.13
N ARG A 157 0.64 -20.77 -9.04
CA ARG A 157 1.08 -19.74 -9.98
C ARG A 157 -0.03 -18.73 -10.16
N ALA A 158 0.29 -17.45 -10.05
CA ALA A 158 -0.64 -16.38 -10.32
C ALA A 158 0.10 -15.19 -10.92
N GLN A 159 -0.62 -14.36 -11.66
CA GLN A 159 -0.13 -13.11 -12.21
C GLN A 159 -1.30 -12.16 -12.43
N GLY A 160 -0.99 -10.88 -12.56
CA GLY A 160 -1.98 -9.91 -12.99
C GLY A 160 -1.49 -8.48 -12.88
N THR A 161 -2.43 -7.57 -12.58
CA THR A 161 -2.18 -6.14 -12.46
C THR A 161 -2.10 -5.72 -11.02
N LEU A 162 -1.38 -4.63 -10.78
CA LEU A 162 -1.33 -3.99 -9.48
C LEU A 162 -1.47 -2.48 -9.63
N THR A 163 -2.22 -1.88 -8.71
CA THR A 163 -2.28 -0.42 -8.50
C THR A 163 -2.01 -0.13 -7.04
N GLY A 164 -1.67 1.11 -6.71
CA GLY A 164 -1.43 1.46 -5.32
C GLY A 164 -1.22 2.93 -5.05
N THR A 165 -1.26 3.28 -3.78
CA THR A 165 -1.03 4.63 -3.26
C THR A 165 0.13 4.60 -2.29
N PHE A 166 1.12 5.48 -2.51
CA PHE A 166 2.17 5.77 -1.56
C PHE A 166 1.72 6.95 -0.70
N ARG A 167 1.65 6.76 0.61
CA ARG A 167 1.40 7.84 1.57
C ARG A 167 2.72 8.16 2.26
N LEU A 168 3.28 9.31 1.91
CA LEU A 168 4.48 9.80 2.57
C LEU A 168 4.04 10.39 3.92
N PRO A 169 4.74 10.06 5.02
CA PRO A 169 4.42 10.65 6.30
C PRO A 169 4.77 12.14 6.27
N PHE A 170 3.95 12.96 6.93
CA PHE A 170 4.20 14.39 7.11
C PHE A 170 3.83 14.81 8.54
N GLU A 171 4.42 15.89 9.03
CA GLU A 171 4.09 16.42 10.35
C GLU A 171 2.88 17.35 10.28
N ILE A 172 1.88 17.10 11.12
CA ILE A 172 0.73 18.02 11.30
C ILE A 172 0.92 18.93 12.54
N ALA A 173 1.80 18.52 13.45
CA ALA A 173 2.27 19.27 14.60
C ALA A 173 3.65 18.70 15.00
N PRO A 174 4.46 19.41 15.81
CA PRO A 174 5.79 18.93 16.20
C PRO A 174 5.74 17.51 16.81
N GLY A 175 6.42 16.56 16.18
CA GLY A 175 6.46 15.15 16.61
C GLY A 175 5.18 14.34 16.32
N VAL A 176 4.17 14.93 15.67
CA VAL A 176 2.91 14.27 15.32
C VAL A 176 2.88 14.03 13.82
N ALA A 177 3.20 12.80 13.42
CA ALA A 177 3.19 12.36 12.03
C ALA A 177 1.82 11.83 11.61
N ALA A 178 1.44 12.11 10.37
CA ALA A 178 0.21 11.65 9.74
C ALA A 178 0.44 11.21 8.28
N TYR A 179 -0.53 10.45 7.76
CA TYR A 179 -0.68 10.13 6.34
C TYR A 179 -1.84 10.90 5.75
N MET A 180 -1.63 11.51 4.59
CA MET A 180 -2.69 12.23 3.89
C MET A 180 -3.69 11.22 3.31
N LEU A 181 -4.98 11.37 3.58
CA LEU A 181 -6.06 10.56 2.98
C LEU A 181 -6.72 11.29 1.82
N ASN A 182 -7.06 12.56 2.03
CA ASN A 182 -7.71 13.39 1.03
C ASN A 182 -7.17 14.83 1.10
N PRO A 183 -6.35 15.27 0.13
CA PRO A 183 -5.76 16.60 0.15
C PRO A 183 -6.79 17.72 -0.08
N PHE A 184 -7.95 17.43 -0.67
CA PHE A 184 -8.96 18.45 -1.01
C PHE A 184 -9.79 18.87 0.19
N THR A 185 -9.86 18.05 1.23
CA THR A 185 -10.63 18.33 2.45
C THR A 185 -9.73 18.61 3.65
N PHE A 186 -8.41 18.60 3.48
CA PHE A 186 -7.47 18.86 4.57
C PHE A 186 -7.57 20.31 5.08
N PRO A 187 -7.57 20.57 6.41
CA PRO A 187 -7.30 19.64 7.52
C PRO A 187 -8.57 19.12 8.24
N ALA A 188 -9.69 18.90 7.54
CA ALA A 188 -10.91 18.39 8.18
C ALA A 188 -10.73 16.96 8.72
N ASP A 189 -11.57 16.56 9.69
CA ASP A 189 -11.59 15.18 10.20
C ASP A 189 -11.78 14.17 9.05
N GLY A 190 -10.99 13.08 9.08
CA GLY A 190 -10.99 12.06 8.04
C GLY A 190 -10.21 12.43 6.76
N SER A 191 -9.57 13.61 6.70
CA SER A 191 -8.66 13.96 5.60
C SER A 191 -7.24 13.41 5.79
N PHE A 192 -6.90 12.91 6.97
CA PHE A 192 -5.62 12.31 7.32
C PHE A 192 -5.79 11.20 8.37
N ASP A 193 -4.81 10.29 8.45
CA ASP A 193 -4.67 9.29 9.51
C ASP A 193 -3.39 9.57 10.29
N PHE A 194 -3.39 9.35 11.61
CA PHE A 194 -2.16 9.39 12.38
C PHE A 194 -1.27 8.18 12.09
N VAL A 195 0.06 8.40 12.05
CA VAL A 195 1.03 7.31 11.97
C VAL A 195 1.06 6.55 13.31
N LEU A 196 0.66 5.29 13.29
CA LEU A 196 0.61 4.42 14.46
C LEU A 196 2.01 3.90 14.85
N PRO A 197 2.22 3.45 16.10
CA PRO A 197 3.51 2.89 16.52
C PRO A 197 4.02 1.73 15.65
N LYS A 198 3.12 0.86 15.17
CA LYS A 198 3.45 -0.26 14.28
C LYS A 198 3.81 0.15 12.84
N GLU A 199 3.60 1.41 12.49
CA GLU A 199 3.85 1.97 11.16
C GLU A 199 5.16 2.78 11.15
N ARG A 200 5.99 2.56 12.17
CA ARG A 200 7.31 3.17 12.36
C ARG A 200 8.40 2.13 12.23
N SER A 201 9.56 2.57 11.73
CA SER A 201 10.79 1.79 11.70
C SER A 201 11.78 2.45 12.63
N LEU A 202 12.08 1.80 13.77
CA LEU A 202 12.93 2.38 14.82
C LEU A 202 12.47 3.80 15.22
N ASP A 203 11.18 3.94 15.49
CA ASP A 203 10.47 5.19 15.82
C ASP A 203 10.33 6.22 14.68
N GLU A 204 10.97 6.02 13.53
CA GLU A 204 10.80 6.88 12.36
C GLU A 204 9.51 6.53 11.59
N PRO A 205 8.64 7.52 11.26
CA PRO A 205 7.48 7.29 10.39
C PRO A 205 7.89 6.68 9.04
N THR A 206 7.25 5.60 8.64
CA THR A 206 7.56 4.93 7.37
C THR A 206 6.65 5.43 6.24
N VAL A 207 7.01 5.18 4.98
CA VAL A 207 6.07 5.31 3.86
C VAL A 207 5.06 4.16 3.93
N ARG A 208 3.75 4.48 3.91
CA ARG A 208 2.67 3.48 3.81
C ARG A 208 2.30 3.25 2.35
N LEU A 209 2.44 2.02 1.89
CA LEU A 209 2.07 1.59 0.55
C LEU A 209 0.81 0.72 0.60
N GLU A 210 -0.26 1.25 0.04
CA GLU A 210 -1.55 0.57 -0.09
C GLU A 210 -1.67 0.01 -1.51
N ILE A 211 -1.75 -1.31 -1.66
CA ILE A 211 -1.72 -1.99 -2.96
C ILE A 211 -3.01 -2.78 -3.18
N ASN A 212 -3.45 -2.82 -4.44
CA ASN A 212 -4.44 -3.76 -4.95
C ASN A 212 -3.77 -4.72 -5.91
N PHE A 213 -3.64 -5.99 -5.52
CA PHE A 213 -3.28 -7.08 -6.42
C PHE A 213 -4.54 -7.64 -7.08
N GLU A 214 -4.62 -7.54 -8.39
CA GLU A 214 -5.71 -8.10 -9.19
C GLU A 214 -5.17 -9.24 -10.06
N THR A 215 -5.76 -10.42 -9.98
CA THR A 215 -5.43 -11.55 -10.84
C THR A 215 -6.08 -11.42 -12.21
N ARG A 216 -5.36 -11.86 -13.25
CA ARG A 216 -5.89 -12.03 -14.61
C ARG A 216 -6.40 -13.44 -14.86
#